data_AF-A0A9C9JQ08-F1
#
_entry.id   AF-A0A9C9JQ08-F1
#
_cell.length_a   1.000
_cell.length_b   1.000
_cell.length_c   1.000
_cell.angle_alpha   90.00
_cell.angle_beta   90.00
_cell.angle_gamma   90.00
#
_symmetry.space_group_name_H-M   'P 1'
#
loop_
_entity.id
_entity.type
_entity.pdbx_description
1 polymer ?
#
loop_
_entity_poly.entity_id
_entity_poly.type
_entity_poly.pdbx_seq_one_letter_code
_entity_poly.pdbx_strand_id
1 'polypeptide(L)'
;LKPFKWRRGQRELAVFFRDTRLADNIGFEYSRWNAETAARHFVKMCSELSGDSGQNRPVVTVALDGENPWESYHDGGSRFLACLFAEIAGSADLECRLPGELAAEGGLPELDHVSPGSWIGGNFDVWSRHPETRRAWTALAAAHASLAHNGNEAVDQQLQAALASDYFWWYGDDFASNEKGEFDELFRSHLQQAYEAAGAEIPAELTEPLGLPDVAAAVPSLPTIVPPVIDGRLTTYYEWHGALRELGGRSGAMARQGTNGIREMRLAVSGGQLFMLLDIDQAVLKELGRGGATLRLAFGGKRAERMIEFDLPPGDAPIASQGIGVDRVIELVIGAYEVGLAAGESGSLELQLELGDLKTHRFPAGGPFRFSLPAGSPELDSWMV
;
A
#
# COMPACT_ATOMS: atom_id res chain seq x y z
N LEU A 1 0.82 26.48 -17.17
CA LEU A 1 -0.61 26.27 -17.50
C LEU A 1 -0.88 26.45 -18.99
N LYS A 2 -0.11 25.75 -19.84
CA LYS A 2 -0.36 25.65 -21.28
C LYS A 2 0.21 24.33 -21.80
N PRO A 3 -0.40 23.73 -22.82
CA PRO A 3 0.23 22.65 -23.55
C PRO A 3 1.33 23.19 -24.46
N PHE A 4 2.21 22.30 -24.88
CA PHE A 4 3.28 22.59 -25.81
C PHE A 4 3.28 21.60 -26.96
N LYS A 5 3.99 21.91 -28.03
CA LYS A 5 4.38 20.92 -29.02
C LYS A 5 5.87 20.63 -28.90
N TRP A 6 6.22 19.36 -28.94
CA TRP A 6 7.61 18.91 -29.08
C TRP A 6 7.79 18.29 -30.47
N ARG A 7 8.90 18.61 -31.14
CA ARG A 7 9.15 18.20 -32.51
C ARG A 7 10.48 17.48 -32.66
N ARG A 8 10.48 16.37 -33.40
CA ARG A 8 11.69 15.66 -33.81
C ARG A 8 11.57 15.25 -35.27
N GLY A 9 12.31 15.96 -36.14
CA GLY A 9 12.17 15.80 -37.59
C GLY A 9 10.79 16.24 -38.07
N GLN A 10 10.10 15.36 -38.79
CA GLN A 10 8.73 15.59 -39.29
C GLN A 10 7.63 15.13 -38.31
N ARG A 11 8.01 14.64 -37.11
CA ARG A 11 7.06 14.16 -36.10
C ARG A 11 6.85 15.22 -35.03
N GLU A 12 5.60 15.37 -34.63
CA GLU A 12 5.16 16.32 -33.59
C GLU A 12 4.36 15.57 -32.52
N LEU A 13 4.53 15.99 -31.26
CA LEU A 13 3.78 15.49 -30.11
C LEU A 13 3.26 16.68 -29.30
N ALA A 14 1.99 16.64 -28.90
CA ALA A 14 1.47 17.56 -27.91
C ALA A 14 1.90 17.10 -26.51
N VAL A 15 2.41 18.02 -25.71
CA VAL A 15 2.94 17.78 -24.36
C VAL A 15 2.13 18.58 -23.36
N PHE A 16 1.60 17.88 -22.37
CA PHE A 16 0.83 18.44 -21.26
C PHE A 16 1.59 18.22 -19.96
N PHE A 17 1.65 19.24 -19.11
CA PHE A 17 2.33 19.15 -17.82
C PHE A 17 1.30 19.03 -16.70
N ARG A 18 1.39 17.95 -15.93
CA ARG A 18 0.58 17.67 -14.75
C ARG A 18 0.70 18.80 -13.73
N ASP A 19 -0.44 19.27 -13.21
CA ASP A 19 -0.49 20.07 -12.00
C ASP A 19 -0.40 19.14 -10.78
N THR A 20 0.80 19.06 -10.20
CA THR A 20 1.09 18.18 -9.07
C THR A 20 0.16 18.46 -7.89
N ARG A 21 -0.07 19.73 -7.55
CA ARG A 21 -0.86 20.09 -6.36
C ARG A 21 -2.31 19.65 -6.50
N LEU A 22 -2.95 19.91 -7.64
CA LEU A 22 -4.33 19.50 -7.86
C LEU A 22 -4.48 17.97 -7.88
N ALA A 23 -3.58 17.27 -8.56
CA ALA A 23 -3.63 15.82 -8.65
C ALA A 23 -3.34 15.16 -7.29
N ASP A 24 -2.35 15.65 -6.54
CA ASP A 24 -2.00 15.12 -5.22
C ASP A 24 -3.09 15.39 -4.18
N ASN A 25 -3.82 16.51 -4.28
CA ASN A 25 -4.97 16.73 -3.40
C ASN A 25 -6.07 15.68 -3.59
N ILE A 26 -6.35 15.28 -4.84
CA ILE A 26 -7.28 14.16 -5.12
C ILE A 26 -6.69 12.85 -4.60
N GLY A 27 -5.41 12.62 -4.86
CA GLY A 27 -4.66 11.43 -4.46
C GLY A 27 -4.62 11.16 -2.96
N PHE A 28 -4.36 12.20 -2.16
CA PHE A 28 -3.83 12.04 -0.81
C PHE A 28 -4.53 12.87 0.27
N GLU A 29 -5.22 13.95 -0.09
CA GLU A 29 -5.74 14.91 0.91
C GLU A 29 -7.26 14.91 1.01
N TYR A 30 -7.96 14.96 -0.12
CA TYR A 30 -9.42 15.17 -0.17
C TYR A 30 -10.23 13.99 0.35
N SER A 31 -9.64 12.80 0.47
CA SER A 31 -10.26 11.66 1.16
C SER A 31 -10.62 11.97 2.61
N ARG A 32 -9.92 12.90 3.25
CA ARG A 32 -10.16 13.34 4.64
C ARG A 32 -11.15 14.49 4.76
N TRP A 33 -11.62 15.03 3.63
CA TRP A 33 -12.45 16.22 3.58
C TRP A 33 -13.91 15.82 3.34
N ASN A 34 -14.82 16.74 3.70
CA ASN A 34 -16.18 16.66 3.17
C ASN A 34 -16.14 16.85 1.63
N ALA A 35 -16.79 15.94 0.90
CA ALA A 35 -16.77 15.87 -0.56
C ALA A 35 -17.14 17.20 -1.25
N GLU A 36 -18.21 17.86 -0.80
CA GLU A 36 -18.66 19.14 -1.35
C GLU A 36 -17.63 20.25 -1.12
N THR A 37 -16.98 20.24 0.05
CA THR A 37 -15.95 21.22 0.39
C THR A 37 -14.68 21.00 -0.41
N ALA A 38 -14.26 19.74 -0.60
CA ALA A 38 -13.12 19.38 -1.43
C ALA A 38 -13.34 19.77 -2.91
N ALA A 39 -14.53 19.50 -3.45
CA ALA A 39 -14.90 19.87 -4.82
C ALA A 39 -14.86 21.39 -5.05
N ARG A 40 -15.47 22.19 -4.15
CA ARG A 40 -15.38 23.65 -4.20
C ARG A 40 -13.95 24.16 -4.09
N HIS A 41 -13.16 23.57 -3.20
CA HIS A 41 -11.75 23.93 -3.05
C HIS A 41 -10.95 23.66 -4.32
N PHE A 42 -11.19 22.52 -4.99
CA PHE A 42 -10.56 22.20 -6.27
C PHE A 42 -10.88 23.26 -7.35
N VAL A 43 -12.16 23.59 -7.54
CA VAL A 43 -12.59 24.60 -8.54
C VAL A 43 -12.03 25.99 -8.22
N LYS A 44 -11.97 26.35 -6.94
CA LYS A 44 -11.33 27.59 -6.48
C LYS A 44 -9.85 27.62 -6.85
N MET A 45 -9.11 26.54 -6.64
CA MET A 45 -7.70 26.47 -7.03
C MET A 45 -7.51 26.58 -8.55
N CYS A 46 -8.36 25.97 -9.37
CA CYS A 46 -8.32 26.16 -10.83
C CYS A 46 -8.53 27.62 -11.22
N SER A 47 -9.45 28.32 -10.54
CA SER A 47 -9.74 29.73 -10.78
C SER A 47 -8.58 30.64 -10.37
N GLU A 48 -7.94 30.37 -9.23
CA GLU A 48 -6.74 31.07 -8.76
C GLU A 48 -5.57 30.89 -9.75
N LEU A 49 -5.32 29.65 -10.18
CA LEU A 49 -4.32 29.33 -11.20
C LEU A 49 -4.58 30.07 -12.52
N SER A 50 -5.85 30.21 -12.91
CA SER A 50 -6.22 30.96 -14.11
C SER A 50 -5.84 32.44 -13.99
N GLY A 51 -6.22 33.08 -12.88
CA GLY A 51 -5.92 34.49 -12.59
C GLY A 51 -4.42 34.80 -12.55
N ASP A 52 -3.64 33.92 -11.92
CA ASP A 52 -2.19 34.09 -11.79
C ASP A 52 -1.42 33.83 -13.09
N SER A 53 -2.02 33.09 -14.03
CA SER A 53 -1.32 32.65 -15.25
C SER A 53 -0.98 33.78 -16.22
N GLY A 54 -1.79 34.85 -16.24
CA GLY A 54 -1.74 35.89 -17.27
C GLY A 54 -1.99 35.39 -18.69
N GLN A 55 -2.45 34.15 -18.87
CA GLN A 55 -2.66 33.53 -20.18
C GLN A 55 -4.11 33.67 -20.64
N ASN A 56 -4.30 33.82 -21.94
CA ASN A 56 -5.63 33.70 -22.54
C ASN A 56 -5.97 32.20 -22.64
N ARG A 57 -6.93 31.74 -21.84
CA ARG A 57 -7.36 30.33 -21.73
C ARG A 57 -6.26 29.37 -21.23
N PRO A 58 -5.88 29.46 -19.94
CA PRO A 58 -4.90 28.55 -19.36
C PRO A 58 -5.43 27.11 -19.32
N VAL A 59 -4.53 26.15 -19.54
CA VAL A 59 -4.84 24.72 -19.45
C VAL A 59 -4.22 24.16 -18.18
N VAL A 60 -5.06 23.56 -17.34
CA VAL A 60 -4.68 22.83 -16.13
C VAL A 60 -4.83 21.34 -16.45
N THR A 61 -3.74 20.58 -16.35
CA THR A 61 -3.77 19.13 -16.59
C THR A 61 -3.76 18.40 -15.26
N VAL A 62 -4.79 17.62 -14.98
CA VAL A 62 -4.85 16.74 -13.81
C VAL A 62 -4.74 15.31 -14.31
N ALA A 63 -3.64 14.65 -13.95
CA ALA A 63 -3.34 13.27 -14.30
C ALA A 63 -2.93 12.54 -13.02
N LEU A 64 -3.53 11.39 -12.78
CA LEU A 64 -3.28 10.54 -11.63
C LEU A 64 -3.72 9.12 -11.96
N ASP A 65 -3.22 8.15 -11.21
CA ASP A 65 -3.60 6.75 -11.38
C ASP A 65 -5.07 6.53 -11.00
N GLY A 66 -5.70 5.60 -11.70
CA GLY A 66 -7.15 5.41 -11.70
C GLY A 66 -7.66 4.56 -10.55
N GLU A 67 -6.79 3.92 -9.80
CA GLU A 67 -7.08 3.01 -8.68
C GLU A 67 -6.68 3.62 -7.34
N ASN A 68 -5.56 4.33 -7.35
CA ASN A 68 -4.81 4.78 -6.18
C ASN A 68 -5.59 5.63 -5.15
N PRO A 69 -6.35 6.67 -5.53
CA PRO A 69 -7.05 7.49 -4.54
C PRO A 69 -8.22 6.77 -3.86
N TRP A 70 -8.92 5.90 -4.58
CA TRP A 70 -10.31 5.58 -4.25
C TRP A 70 -10.48 4.72 -2.99
N GLU A 71 -9.50 3.87 -2.69
CA GLU A 71 -9.51 3.06 -1.45
C GLU A 71 -9.48 3.92 -0.18
N SER A 72 -8.95 5.14 -0.27
CA SER A 72 -8.90 6.07 0.87
C SER A 72 -10.21 6.83 1.09
N TYR A 73 -11.11 6.89 0.10
CA TYR A 73 -12.39 7.57 0.22
C TYR A 73 -13.45 6.61 0.76
N HIS A 74 -14.24 7.07 1.73
CA HIS A 74 -15.24 6.23 2.40
C HIS A 74 -16.26 5.53 1.47
N ASP A 75 -16.50 6.09 0.29
CA ASP A 75 -17.49 5.66 -0.70
C ASP A 75 -16.85 5.40 -2.08
N GLY A 76 -15.56 5.05 -2.10
CA GLY A 76 -14.78 4.86 -3.32
C GLY A 76 -14.63 6.13 -4.16
N GLY A 77 -14.83 7.31 -3.57
CA GLY A 77 -14.70 8.61 -4.25
C GLY A 77 -15.95 9.04 -5.02
N SER A 78 -17.01 8.24 -5.01
CA SER A 78 -18.22 8.47 -5.82
C SER A 78 -18.87 9.84 -5.53
N ARG A 79 -19.07 10.21 -4.25
CA ARG A 79 -19.63 11.52 -3.88
C ARG A 79 -18.70 12.67 -4.22
N PHE A 80 -17.39 12.52 -4.01
CA PHE A 80 -16.42 13.55 -4.37
C PHE A 80 -16.45 13.83 -5.88
N LEU A 81 -16.41 12.80 -6.71
CA LEU A 81 -16.47 12.94 -8.17
C LEU A 81 -17.79 13.57 -8.62
N ALA A 82 -18.93 13.15 -8.05
CA ALA A 82 -20.22 13.73 -8.35
C ALA A 82 -20.27 15.24 -8.01
N CYS A 83 -19.75 15.63 -6.84
CA CYS A 83 -19.66 17.03 -6.44
C CYS A 83 -18.71 17.81 -7.35
N LEU A 84 -17.54 17.26 -7.66
CA LEU A 84 -16.53 17.90 -8.50
C LEU A 84 -17.07 18.18 -9.90
N PHE A 85 -17.68 17.20 -10.55
CA PHE A 85 -18.24 17.40 -11.89
C PHE A 85 -19.45 18.35 -11.87
N ALA A 86 -20.26 18.36 -10.81
CA ALA A 86 -21.34 19.33 -10.66
C ALA A 86 -20.80 20.78 -10.53
N GLU A 87 -19.77 20.99 -9.70
CA GLU A 87 -19.13 22.29 -9.53
C GLU A 87 -18.45 22.78 -10.83
N ILE A 88 -17.80 21.87 -11.58
CA ILE A 88 -17.21 22.22 -12.88
C ILE A 88 -18.30 22.56 -13.90
N ALA A 89 -19.34 21.74 -14.02
CA ALA A 89 -20.43 21.97 -14.97
C ALA A 89 -21.24 23.26 -14.67
N GLY A 90 -21.28 23.67 -13.41
CA GLY A 90 -21.90 24.93 -12.97
C GLY A 90 -21.01 26.16 -13.11
N SER A 91 -19.71 26.00 -13.39
CA SER A 91 -18.76 27.10 -13.50
C SER A 91 -18.81 27.76 -14.87
N ALA A 92 -18.87 29.09 -14.90
CA ALA A 92 -18.73 29.87 -16.14
C ALA A 92 -17.26 30.03 -16.59
N ASP A 93 -16.32 29.75 -15.70
CA ASP A 93 -14.89 30.02 -15.88
C ASP A 93 -14.08 28.76 -16.24
N LEU A 94 -14.69 27.56 -16.14
CA LEU A 94 -14.04 26.29 -16.40
C LEU A 94 -14.71 25.52 -17.53
N GLU A 95 -13.90 24.85 -18.32
CA GLU A 95 -14.34 23.96 -19.40
C GLU A 95 -13.50 22.67 -19.37
N CYS A 96 -14.15 21.51 -19.38
CA CYS A 96 -13.47 20.23 -19.54
C CYS A 96 -13.24 19.93 -21.03
N ARG A 97 -11.99 19.65 -21.40
CA ARG A 97 -11.59 19.35 -22.78
C ARG A 97 -10.75 18.10 -22.84
N LEU A 98 -10.85 17.35 -23.93
CA LEU A 98 -9.97 16.20 -24.16
C LEU A 98 -8.61 16.69 -24.67
N PRO A 99 -7.48 16.10 -24.23
CA PRO A 99 -6.15 16.50 -24.71
C PRO A 99 -6.01 16.44 -26.24
N GLY A 100 -6.65 15.47 -26.89
CA GLY A 100 -6.65 15.33 -28.35
C GLY A 100 -7.35 16.48 -29.08
N GLU A 101 -8.40 17.06 -28.49
CA GLU A 101 -9.09 18.21 -29.09
C GLU A 101 -8.21 19.47 -29.00
N LEU A 102 -7.59 19.71 -27.84
CA LEU A 102 -6.66 20.82 -27.65
C LEU A 102 -5.43 20.70 -28.54
N ALA A 103 -4.93 19.48 -28.76
CA ALA A 103 -3.83 19.22 -29.69
C ALA A 103 -4.23 19.52 -31.15
N ALA A 104 -5.46 19.19 -31.54
CA ALA A 104 -5.96 19.40 -32.90
C ALA A 104 -6.23 20.88 -33.25
N GLU A 105 -6.49 21.74 -32.26
CA GLU A 105 -6.63 23.19 -32.46
C GLU A 105 -5.35 23.85 -32.98
N GLY A 106 -4.18 23.24 -32.75
CA GLY A 106 -2.89 23.76 -33.19
C GLY A 106 -2.44 25.00 -32.42
N GLY A 107 -1.44 25.72 -32.94
CA GLY A 107 -0.93 26.95 -32.30
C GLY A 107 -0.16 26.74 -30.99
N LEU A 108 0.16 25.49 -30.63
CA LEU A 108 0.93 25.19 -29.43
C LEU A 108 2.35 25.79 -29.52
N PRO A 109 2.86 26.42 -28.45
CA PRO A 109 4.24 26.88 -28.40
C PRO A 109 5.20 25.70 -28.49
N GLU A 110 6.33 25.89 -29.19
CA GLU A 110 7.37 24.87 -29.29
C GLU A 110 8.08 24.71 -27.94
N LEU A 111 8.35 23.46 -27.58
CA LEU A 111 9.10 23.07 -26.39
C LEU A 111 10.45 22.53 -26.83
N ASP A 112 11.48 23.32 -26.60
CA ASP A 112 12.83 23.00 -27.06
C ASP A 112 13.45 21.81 -26.29
N HIS A 113 13.12 21.70 -25.00
CA HIS A 113 13.74 20.73 -24.12
C HIS A 113 12.79 20.29 -22.99
N VAL A 114 12.86 19.00 -22.65
CA VAL A 114 12.25 18.41 -21.46
C VAL A 114 13.34 17.73 -20.67
N SER A 115 13.49 18.09 -19.40
CA SER A 115 14.42 17.42 -18.50
C SER A 115 13.97 15.97 -18.25
N PRO A 116 14.88 14.99 -18.30
CA PRO A 116 14.56 13.63 -17.90
C PRO A 116 14.12 13.59 -16.43
N GLY A 117 13.01 12.90 -16.17
CA GLY A 117 12.51 12.70 -14.82
C GLY A 117 11.17 11.98 -14.82
N SER A 118 10.70 11.65 -13.63
CA SER A 118 9.35 11.12 -13.40
C SER A 118 8.52 12.07 -12.56
N TRP A 119 7.24 11.77 -12.43
CA TRP A 119 6.34 12.47 -11.53
C TRP A 119 6.70 12.33 -10.04
N ILE A 120 7.57 11.37 -9.68
CA ILE A 120 8.05 11.15 -8.32
C ILE A 120 9.45 11.75 -8.20
N GLY A 121 9.58 12.80 -7.40
CA GLY A 121 10.88 13.43 -7.11
C GLY A 121 11.58 14.09 -8.31
N GLY A 122 10.97 14.10 -9.51
CA GLY A 122 11.57 14.67 -10.71
C GLY A 122 12.77 13.87 -11.24
N ASN A 123 12.90 12.59 -10.86
CA ASN A 123 14.02 11.73 -11.23
C ASN A 123 13.56 10.28 -11.47
N PHE A 124 14.50 9.35 -11.67
CA PHE A 124 14.20 7.92 -11.91
C PHE A 124 14.63 7.01 -10.76
N ASP A 125 14.84 7.56 -9.56
CA ASP A 125 15.46 6.83 -8.45
C ASP A 125 14.66 5.57 -8.09
N VAL A 126 13.32 5.68 -8.10
CA VAL A 126 12.40 4.57 -7.85
C VAL A 126 12.70 3.33 -8.71
N TRP A 127 13.13 3.52 -9.97
CA TRP A 127 13.39 2.41 -10.90
C TRP A 127 14.87 2.21 -11.21
N SER A 128 15.80 2.87 -10.51
CA SER A 128 17.23 2.79 -10.89
C SER A 128 18.24 2.92 -9.75
N ARG A 129 17.82 3.32 -8.54
CA ARG A 129 18.71 3.62 -7.42
C ARG A 129 19.35 2.39 -6.80
N HIS A 130 18.62 1.28 -6.69
CA HIS A 130 19.06 0.14 -5.88
C HIS A 130 20.00 -0.81 -6.62
N PRO A 131 20.93 -1.48 -5.90
CA PRO A 131 21.76 -2.54 -6.46
C PRO A 131 20.96 -3.63 -7.19
N GLU A 132 19.84 -4.05 -6.62
CA GLU A 132 18.90 -5.04 -7.13
C GLU A 132 18.32 -4.57 -8.47
N THR A 133 17.85 -3.33 -8.53
CA THR A 133 17.31 -2.74 -9.75
C THR A 133 18.37 -2.67 -10.85
N ARG A 134 19.63 -2.37 -10.53
CA ARG A 134 20.74 -2.41 -11.50
C ARG A 134 21.02 -3.82 -12.02
N ARG A 135 20.95 -4.85 -11.16
CA ARG A 135 21.08 -6.25 -11.59
C ARG A 135 19.96 -6.63 -12.56
N ALA A 136 18.71 -6.29 -12.24
CA ALA A 136 17.58 -6.52 -13.12
C ALA A 136 17.74 -5.81 -14.49
N TRP A 137 18.17 -4.54 -14.51
CA TRP A 137 18.42 -3.83 -15.76
C TRP A 137 19.55 -4.46 -16.57
N THR A 138 20.59 -4.94 -15.89
CA THR A 138 21.71 -5.62 -16.54
C THR A 138 21.26 -6.94 -17.20
N ALA A 139 20.48 -7.75 -16.48
CA ALA A 139 19.93 -9.00 -16.99
C ALA A 139 19.00 -8.76 -18.20
N LEU A 140 18.10 -7.78 -18.11
CA LEU A 140 17.20 -7.40 -19.20
C LEU A 140 17.97 -6.90 -20.42
N ALA A 141 18.99 -6.05 -20.22
CA ALA A 141 19.84 -5.55 -21.30
C ALA A 141 20.63 -6.68 -21.99
N ALA A 142 21.16 -7.64 -21.21
CA ALA A 142 21.87 -8.79 -21.74
C ALA A 142 20.96 -9.71 -22.58
N ALA A 143 19.74 -9.96 -22.09
CA ALA A 143 18.71 -10.71 -22.81
C ALA A 143 18.33 -10.02 -24.12
N HIS A 144 18.01 -8.72 -24.08
CA HIS A 144 17.73 -7.95 -25.30
C HIS A 144 18.90 -7.98 -26.29
N ALA A 145 20.13 -7.77 -25.83
CA ALA A 145 21.29 -7.75 -26.71
C ALA A 145 21.55 -9.10 -27.40
N SER A 146 21.24 -10.21 -26.72
CA SER A 146 21.51 -11.57 -27.20
C SER A 146 20.37 -12.16 -28.01
N LEU A 147 19.13 -11.80 -27.69
CA LEU A 147 17.93 -12.49 -28.19
C LEU A 147 17.06 -11.63 -29.12
N ALA A 148 17.12 -10.30 -29.03
CA ALA A 148 16.23 -9.44 -29.82
C ALA A 148 16.50 -9.57 -31.33
N HIS A 149 15.44 -9.40 -32.13
CA HIS A 149 15.47 -9.51 -33.59
C HIS A 149 15.89 -10.89 -34.13
N ASN A 150 15.73 -11.95 -33.33
CA ASN A 150 15.94 -13.33 -33.80
C ASN A 150 14.81 -13.83 -34.72
N GLY A 151 13.72 -13.07 -34.87
CA GLY A 151 12.58 -13.39 -35.72
C GLY A 151 11.56 -14.36 -35.10
N ASN A 152 11.75 -14.74 -33.82
CA ASN A 152 10.83 -15.56 -33.06
C ASN A 152 9.90 -14.67 -32.22
N GLU A 153 8.61 -14.65 -32.59
CA GLU A 153 7.58 -13.86 -31.92
C GLU A 153 7.44 -14.21 -30.43
N ALA A 154 7.66 -15.47 -30.03
CA ALA A 154 7.61 -15.87 -28.63
C ALA A 154 8.72 -15.21 -27.81
N VAL A 155 9.91 -15.03 -28.38
CA VAL A 155 11.01 -14.33 -27.72
C VAL A 155 10.66 -12.85 -27.56
N ASP A 156 10.16 -12.23 -28.62
CA ASP A 156 9.76 -10.82 -28.59
C ASP A 156 8.67 -10.58 -27.55
N GLN A 157 7.65 -11.46 -27.46
CA GLN A 157 6.59 -11.36 -26.45
C GLN A 157 7.13 -11.42 -25.02
N GLN A 158 8.05 -12.34 -24.73
CA GLN A 158 8.63 -12.50 -23.40
C GLN A 158 9.53 -11.31 -23.02
N LEU A 159 10.34 -10.82 -23.97
CA LEU A 159 11.14 -9.62 -23.74
C LEU A 159 10.25 -8.39 -23.51
N GLN A 160 9.16 -8.23 -24.28
CA GLN A 160 8.20 -7.14 -24.08
C GLN A 160 7.52 -7.22 -22.71
N ALA A 161 7.13 -8.42 -22.26
CA ALA A 161 6.58 -8.60 -20.92
C ALA A 161 7.59 -8.17 -19.85
N ALA A 162 8.87 -8.56 -19.98
CA ALA A 162 9.94 -8.19 -19.05
C ALA A 162 10.27 -6.68 -19.01
N LEU A 163 9.82 -5.88 -19.98
CA LEU A 163 9.99 -4.42 -19.98
C LEU A 163 9.06 -3.68 -19.01
N ALA A 164 8.10 -4.36 -18.37
CA ALA A 164 7.18 -3.72 -17.44
C ALA A 164 7.92 -3.04 -16.28
N SER A 165 7.64 -1.76 -16.05
CA SER A 165 8.31 -0.97 -15.01
C SER A 165 7.96 -1.43 -13.60
N ASP A 166 6.84 -2.14 -13.43
CA ASP A 166 6.36 -2.71 -12.17
C ASP A 166 7.41 -3.59 -11.51
N TYR A 167 8.14 -4.42 -12.27
CA TYR A 167 9.20 -5.24 -11.70
C TYR A 167 10.29 -4.40 -11.03
N PHE A 168 10.66 -3.28 -11.67
CA PHE A 168 11.70 -2.38 -11.19
C PHE A 168 11.25 -1.53 -10.01
N TRP A 169 9.95 -1.28 -9.89
CA TRP A 169 9.32 -0.55 -8.78
C TRP A 169 9.49 -1.28 -7.44
N TRP A 170 9.41 -2.61 -7.45
CA TRP A 170 9.39 -3.42 -6.23
C TRP A 170 10.77 -3.79 -5.68
N TYR A 171 11.84 -3.53 -6.43
CA TYR A 171 13.20 -3.77 -5.97
C TYR A 171 13.69 -2.71 -4.96
N GLY A 172 14.43 -3.18 -3.96
CA GLY A 172 15.00 -2.34 -2.90
C GLY A 172 14.05 -2.11 -1.72
N ASP A 173 14.33 -1.05 -0.96
CA ASP A 173 13.70 -0.77 0.34
C ASP A 173 12.74 0.44 0.32
N ASP A 174 12.50 1.04 -0.86
CA ASP A 174 11.66 2.25 -0.98
C ASP A 174 10.17 1.97 -0.69
N PHE A 175 9.70 0.76 -0.99
CA PHE A 175 8.32 0.30 -0.80
C PHE A 175 8.30 -1.05 -0.09
N ALA A 176 7.26 -1.31 0.72
CA ALA A 176 7.04 -2.61 1.37
C ALA A 176 5.89 -3.35 0.69
N SER A 177 6.08 -4.65 0.45
CA SER A 177 5.08 -5.53 -0.16
C SER A 177 5.51 -6.99 0.11
N ASN A 178 4.53 -7.86 0.37
CA ASN A 178 4.78 -9.29 0.57
C ASN A 178 5.02 -10.01 -0.76
N GLU A 179 4.67 -9.35 -1.87
CA GLU A 179 4.65 -9.87 -3.24
C GLU A 179 5.97 -9.58 -3.99
N LYS A 180 6.94 -8.90 -3.37
CA LYS A 180 8.24 -8.59 -4.00
C LYS A 180 8.93 -9.82 -4.59
N GLY A 181 8.86 -10.95 -3.90
CA GLY A 181 9.43 -12.21 -4.38
C GLY A 181 8.72 -12.73 -5.63
N GLU A 182 7.39 -12.57 -5.70
CA GLU A 182 6.58 -12.97 -6.86
C GLU A 182 6.88 -12.07 -8.07
N PHE A 183 7.02 -10.76 -7.88
CA PHE A 183 7.43 -9.85 -8.95
C PHE A 183 8.84 -10.17 -9.48
N ASP A 184 9.80 -10.47 -8.60
CA ASP A 184 11.15 -10.90 -9.00
C ASP A 184 11.12 -12.21 -9.79
N GLU A 185 10.35 -13.20 -9.33
CA GLU A 185 10.20 -14.48 -10.02
C GLU A 185 9.52 -14.32 -11.39
N LEU A 186 8.44 -13.55 -11.47
CA LEU A 186 7.75 -13.28 -12.73
C LEU A 186 8.69 -12.60 -13.73
N PHE A 187 9.41 -11.56 -13.31
CA PHE A 187 10.41 -10.89 -14.14
C PHE A 187 11.46 -11.86 -14.69
N ARG A 188 12.10 -12.64 -13.80
CA ARG A 188 13.11 -13.63 -14.21
C ARG A 188 12.51 -14.69 -15.12
N SER A 189 11.29 -15.15 -14.85
CA SER A 189 10.62 -16.18 -15.65
C SER A 189 10.39 -15.74 -17.09
N HIS A 190 10.09 -14.45 -17.33
CA HIS A 190 9.98 -13.91 -18.69
C HIS A 190 11.33 -13.97 -19.42
N LEU A 191 12.41 -13.57 -18.74
CA LEU A 191 13.74 -13.67 -19.33
C LEU A 191 14.14 -15.12 -19.62
N GLN A 192 13.90 -16.04 -18.68
CA GLN A 192 14.15 -17.48 -18.88
C GLN A 192 13.38 -18.03 -20.08
N GLN A 193 12.08 -17.75 -20.16
CA GLN A 193 11.24 -18.17 -21.29
C GLN A 193 11.72 -17.58 -22.62
N ALA A 194 12.27 -16.35 -22.63
CA ALA A 194 12.87 -15.77 -23.82
C ALA A 194 14.12 -16.55 -24.27
N TYR A 195 15.00 -16.93 -23.34
CA TYR A 195 16.17 -17.77 -23.65
C TYR A 195 15.76 -19.16 -24.15
N GLU A 196 14.79 -19.81 -23.49
CA GLU A 196 14.26 -21.11 -23.90
C GLU A 196 13.65 -21.08 -25.30
N ALA A 197 12.80 -20.08 -25.58
CA ALA A 197 12.18 -19.92 -26.89
C ALA A 197 13.21 -19.62 -28.00
N ALA A 198 14.34 -19.00 -27.66
CA ALA A 198 15.46 -18.80 -28.57
C ALA A 198 16.35 -20.06 -28.74
N GLY A 199 16.14 -21.11 -27.94
CA GLY A 199 17.02 -22.28 -27.90
C GLY A 199 18.41 -21.97 -27.32
N ALA A 200 18.53 -20.91 -26.52
CA ALA A 200 19.76 -20.46 -25.91
C ALA A 200 19.90 -20.97 -24.46
N GLU A 201 21.12 -21.03 -23.95
CA GLU A 201 21.37 -21.37 -22.55
C GLU A 201 20.86 -20.25 -21.63
N ILE A 202 20.12 -20.62 -20.58
CA ILE A 202 19.62 -19.69 -19.58
C ILE A 202 20.79 -19.24 -18.70
N PRO A 203 21.07 -17.93 -18.57
CA PRO A 203 22.07 -17.43 -17.65
C PRO A 203 21.79 -17.86 -16.20
N ALA A 204 22.81 -18.38 -15.50
CA ALA A 204 22.68 -18.85 -14.12
C ALA A 204 22.21 -17.75 -13.14
N GLU A 205 22.46 -16.47 -13.45
CA GLU A 205 21.95 -15.35 -12.64
C GLU A 205 20.43 -15.23 -12.61
N LEU A 206 19.72 -15.85 -13.58
CA LEU A 206 18.25 -15.86 -13.62
C LEU A 206 17.63 -16.98 -12.78
N THR A 207 18.41 -17.97 -12.35
CA THR A 207 17.90 -19.10 -11.55
C THR A 207 17.79 -18.77 -10.07
N GLU A 208 18.41 -17.67 -9.64
CA GLU A 208 18.37 -17.18 -8.26
C GLU A 208 17.71 -15.78 -8.21
N PRO A 209 17.11 -15.38 -7.07
CA PRO A 209 16.54 -14.06 -6.92
C PRO A 209 17.53 -12.92 -7.22
N LEU A 210 17.08 -11.92 -7.99
CA LEU A 210 17.87 -10.72 -8.29
C LEU A 210 17.70 -9.67 -7.18
N GLY A 211 16.50 -9.60 -6.62
CA GLY A 211 16.24 -8.91 -5.38
C GLY A 211 16.94 -9.60 -4.21
N LEU A 212 17.37 -8.84 -3.20
CA LEU A 212 17.56 -9.46 -1.89
C LEU A 212 16.21 -10.06 -1.50
N PRO A 213 16.14 -11.33 -1.05
CA PRO A 213 14.96 -11.76 -0.32
C PRO A 213 14.75 -10.75 0.79
N ASP A 214 13.50 -10.42 1.10
CA ASP A 214 13.12 -9.38 2.06
C ASP A 214 13.51 -9.81 3.49
N VAL A 215 14.81 -9.97 3.75
CA VAL A 215 15.43 -10.76 4.82
C VAL A 215 14.60 -11.98 5.23
N ALA A 216 13.87 -12.62 4.29
CA ALA A 216 12.73 -13.51 4.60
C ALA A 216 12.13 -13.23 5.98
N ALA A 217 11.73 -11.97 6.30
CA ALA A 217 11.63 -11.42 7.66
C ALA A 217 11.48 -12.53 8.70
N ALA A 218 12.61 -12.99 9.26
CA ALA A 218 12.69 -14.28 9.97
C ALA A 218 11.46 -14.39 10.85
N VAL A 219 10.55 -15.32 10.54
CA VAL A 219 9.18 -15.31 11.10
C VAL A 219 9.30 -15.18 12.62
N PRO A 220 9.01 -14.00 13.18
CA PRO A 220 9.48 -13.67 14.51
C PRO A 220 8.80 -14.61 15.51
N SER A 221 9.62 -15.26 16.34
CA SER A 221 9.09 -16.02 17.46
C SER A 221 8.49 -15.05 18.46
N LEU A 222 7.25 -15.30 18.87
CA LEU A 222 6.61 -14.49 19.89
C LEU A 222 7.41 -14.60 21.19
N PRO A 223 7.75 -13.47 21.81
CA PRO A 223 8.48 -13.44 23.07
C PRO A 223 7.57 -13.89 24.21
N THR A 224 8.17 -14.52 25.22
CA THR A 224 7.49 -14.79 26.50
C THR A 224 7.63 -13.59 27.42
N ILE A 225 6.51 -13.07 27.91
CA ILE A 225 6.48 -11.93 28.85
C ILE A 225 5.80 -12.32 30.17
N VAL A 226 5.92 -11.46 31.18
CA VAL A 226 5.04 -11.53 32.36
C VAL A 226 3.63 -11.16 31.90
N PRO A 227 2.57 -11.92 32.26
CA PRO A 227 1.21 -11.63 31.83
C PRO A 227 0.81 -10.18 32.14
N PRO A 228 0.41 -9.37 31.14
CA PRO A 228 -0.06 -8.01 31.35
C PRO A 228 -1.44 -8.02 32.02
N VAL A 229 -1.82 -6.89 32.62
CA VAL A 229 -3.20 -6.68 33.08
C VAL A 229 -4.03 -6.27 31.88
N ILE A 230 -5.16 -6.94 31.67
CA ILE A 230 -6.07 -6.65 30.55
C ILE A 230 -7.13 -5.67 31.04
N ASP A 231 -6.80 -4.37 31.02
CA ASP A 231 -7.69 -3.29 31.50
C ASP A 231 -7.90 -2.17 30.47
N GLY A 232 -7.30 -2.30 29.28
CA GLY A 232 -7.37 -1.32 28.20
C GLY A 232 -6.43 -0.14 28.39
N ARG A 233 -5.44 -0.23 29.29
CA ARG A 233 -4.50 0.84 29.60
C ARG A 233 -3.06 0.33 29.63
N LEU A 234 -2.16 1.13 29.08
CA LEU A 234 -0.72 1.01 29.37
C LEU A 234 -0.45 1.55 30.79
N THR A 235 -0.66 0.72 31.81
CA THR A 235 -0.59 1.15 33.22
C THR A 235 0.84 1.35 33.69
N THR A 236 1.79 0.54 33.19
CA THR A 236 3.21 0.70 33.49
C THR A 236 4.07 0.59 32.23
N TYR A 237 5.22 1.27 32.23
CA TYR A 237 6.18 1.20 31.13
C TYR A 237 6.67 -0.23 30.85
N TYR A 238 6.70 -1.09 31.88
CA TYR A 238 7.26 -2.45 31.78
C TYR A 238 6.24 -3.52 31.41
N GLU A 239 4.94 -3.22 31.46
CA GLU A 239 3.85 -4.20 31.31
C GLU A 239 3.90 -4.98 30.00
N TRP A 240 4.17 -4.29 28.90
CA TRP A 240 4.32 -4.89 27.57
C TRP A 240 5.78 -4.91 27.11
N HIS A 241 6.73 -4.79 28.03
CA HIS A 241 8.15 -4.76 27.69
C HIS A 241 8.61 -6.11 27.15
N GLY A 242 9.32 -6.08 26.03
CA GLY A 242 9.79 -7.28 25.36
C GLY A 242 8.78 -7.92 24.41
N ALA A 243 7.53 -7.43 24.34
CA ALA A 243 6.57 -7.87 23.33
C ALA A 243 7.03 -7.56 21.91
N LEU A 244 6.66 -8.41 20.96
CA LEU A 244 6.89 -8.16 19.53
C LEU A 244 6.01 -7.01 19.08
N ARG A 245 6.55 -6.07 18.30
CA ARG A 245 5.86 -4.84 17.89
C ARG A 245 5.74 -4.80 16.38
N GLU A 246 4.52 -4.60 15.89
CA GLU A 246 4.22 -4.35 14.47
C GLU A 246 3.57 -2.97 14.35
N LEU A 247 4.13 -2.10 13.51
CA LEU A 247 3.66 -0.71 13.36
C LEU A 247 2.69 -0.58 12.19
N GLY A 248 1.63 0.19 12.38
CA GLY A 248 0.68 0.53 11.33
C GLY A 248 1.27 1.51 10.32
N GLY A 249 1.26 1.12 9.05
CA GLY A 249 1.61 2.02 7.93
C GLY A 249 2.70 1.53 6.98
N ARG A 250 2.79 0.23 6.69
CA ARG A 250 3.74 -0.29 5.69
C ARG A 250 3.10 -1.28 4.72
N SER A 251 2.01 -0.89 4.05
CA SER A 251 1.65 -1.60 2.84
C SER A 251 0.97 -0.74 1.80
N GLY A 252 1.36 -0.96 0.55
CA GLY A 252 1.00 -0.16 -0.61
C GLY A 252 2.16 0.70 -1.08
N ALA A 253 2.33 0.78 -2.40
CA ALA A 253 3.28 1.64 -3.11
C ALA A 253 3.22 3.13 -2.70
N MET A 254 2.16 3.56 -2.02
CA MET A 254 1.93 4.94 -1.60
C MET A 254 1.69 5.15 -0.10
N ALA A 255 1.95 4.16 0.75
CA ALA A 255 1.71 4.25 2.20
C ALA A 255 2.73 5.12 2.96
N ARG A 256 3.04 6.32 2.45
CA ARG A 256 3.82 7.33 3.19
C ARG A 256 2.95 8.24 4.06
N GLN A 257 1.63 8.15 4.03
CA GLN A 257 0.76 9.01 4.84
C GLN A 257 -0.56 8.35 5.30
N GLY A 258 -0.52 7.57 6.38
CA GLY A 258 -1.70 7.27 7.19
C GLY A 258 -1.63 5.95 7.95
N THR A 259 -1.77 6.00 9.28
CA THR A 259 -2.14 4.82 10.08
C THR A 259 -3.57 4.46 9.72
N ASN A 260 -3.88 3.18 9.48
CA ASN A 260 -5.23 2.72 9.18
C ASN A 260 -6.12 2.71 10.45
N GLY A 261 -6.04 3.75 11.28
CA GLY A 261 -6.69 3.83 12.59
C GLY A 261 -6.03 3.01 13.70
N ILE A 262 -5.19 2.03 13.36
CA ILE A 262 -4.37 1.24 14.28
C ILE A 262 -2.91 1.64 14.07
N ARG A 263 -2.25 2.13 15.13
CA ARG A 263 -0.88 2.64 15.12
C ARG A 263 0.15 1.56 15.37
N GLU A 264 -0.17 0.63 16.25
CA GLU A 264 0.74 -0.42 16.67
C GLU A 264 -0.05 -1.65 17.16
N MET A 265 0.45 -2.83 16.82
CA MET A 265 0.07 -4.10 17.44
C MET A 265 1.26 -4.62 18.24
N ARG A 266 1.02 -5.07 19.48
CA ARG A 266 2.00 -5.84 20.27
C ARG A 266 1.52 -7.26 20.47
N LEU A 267 2.42 -8.23 20.34
CA LEU A 267 2.14 -9.66 20.51
C LEU A 267 3.15 -10.31 21.45
N ALA A 268 2.66 -11.16 22.34
CA ALA A 268 3.47 -11.98 23.22
C ALA A 268 2.72 -13.23 23.69
N VAL A 269 3.43 -14.14 24.37
CA VAL A 269 2.84 -15.33 24.98
C VAL A 269 3.23 -15.46 26.45
N SER A 270 2.39 -16.10 27.26
CA SER A 270 2.72 -16.47 28.65
C SER A 270 1.71 -17.48 29.19
N GLY A 271 2.12 -18.47 29.98
CA GLY A 271 1.17 -19.38 30.67
C GLY A 271 0.19 -20.10 29.75
N GLY A 272 0.58 -20.31 28.49
CA GLY A 272 -0.26 -20.90 27.45
C GLY A 272 -1.34 -19.99 26.85
N GLN A 273 -1.20 -18.68 27.01
CA GLN A 273 -2.09 -17.68 26.44
C GLN A 273 -1.32 -16.77 25.48
N LEU A 274 -2.01 -16.30 24.44
CA LEU A 274 -1.54 -15.26 23.54
C LEU A 274 -2.10 -13.91 24.02
N PHE A 275 -1.21 -12.94 24.17
CA PHE A 275 -1.53 -11.58 24.59
C PHE A 275 -1.34 -10.64 23.42
N MET A 276 -2.34 -9.77 23.19
CA MET A 276 -2.32 -8.78 22.13
C MET A 276 -2.69 -7.40 22.68
N LEU A 277 -1.98 -6.37 22.24
CA LEU A 277 -2.36 -4.98 22.46
C LEU A 277 -2.46 -4.27 21.11
N LEU A 278 -3.49 -3.44 20.97
CA LEU A 278 -3.71 -2.58 19.82
C LEU A 278 -3.72 -1.12 20.29
N ASP A 279 -2.70 -0.36 19.87
CA ASP A 279 -2.70 1.09 20.01
C ASP A 279 -3.49 1.68 18.84
N ILE A 280 -4.61 2.33 19.16
CA ILE A 280 -5.55 2.87 18.17
C ILE A 280 -5.58 4.40 18.22
N ASP A 281 -5.87 5.00 17.09
CA ASP A 281 -6.02 6.45 16.99
C ASP A 281 -7.17 6.95 17.87
N GLN A 282 -7.02 8.13 18.47
CA GLN A 282 -8.08 8.76 19.27
C GLN A 282 -9.40 8.95 18.50
N ALA A 283 -9.34 9.06 17.17
CA ALA A 283 -10.53 9.12 16.33
C ALA A 283 -11.28 7.79 16.32
N VAL A 284 -10.55 6.67 16.16
CA VAL A 284 -11.12 5.30 16.21
C VAL A 284 -11.74 5.03 17.58
N LEU A 285 -11.04 5.38 18.66
CA LEU A 285 -11.55 5.20 20.01
C LEU A 285 -12.87 5.96 20.25
N LYS A 286 -12.98 7.20 19.76
CA LYS A 286 -14.23 8.00 19.83
C LYS A 286 -15.36 7.40 19.01
N GLU A 287 -15.05 6.78 17.88
CA GLU A 287 -16.05 6.13 17.02
C GLU A 287 -16.58 4.84 17.67
N LEU A 288 -15.68 4.03 18.24
CA LEU A 288 -16.03 2.88 19.07
C LEU A 288 -16.99 3.29 20.20
N GLY A 289 -16.69 4.35 20.95
CA GLY A 289 -17.56 4.83 22.03
C GLY A 289 -18.97 5.25 21.57
N ARG A 290 -19.13 5.70 20.32
CA ARG A 290 -20.43 6.13 19.77
C ARG A 290 -21.30 4.99 19.28
N GLY A 291 -20.70 4.01 18.59
CA GLY A 291 -21.43 3.01 17.80
C GLY A 291 -21.15 1.57 18.18
N GLY A 292 -20.19 1.33 19.08
CA GLY A 292 -19.63 0.00 19.31
C GLY A 292 -18.75 -0.45 18.16
N ALA A 293 -18.22 -1.66 18.28
CA ALA A 293 -17.37 -2.26 17.26
C ALA A 293 -17.42 -3.79 17.31
N THR A 294 -17.06 -4.44 16.22
CA THR A 294 -16.76 -5.87 16.17
C THR A 294 -15.30 -6.04 15.77
N LEU A 295 -14.52 -6.70 16.61
CA LEU A 295 -13.12 -7.03 16.35
C LEU A 295 -13.02 -8.50 15.93
N ARG A 296 -12.62 -8.75 14.69
CA ARG A 296 -12.35 -10.10 14.16
C ARG A 296 -10.85 -10.33 14.03
N LEU A 297 -10.40 -11.48 14.52
CA LEU A 297 -9.04 -11.98 14.41
C LEU A 297 -9.06 -13.27 13.60
N ALA A 298 -8.45 -13.27 12.43
CA ALA A 298 -8.27 -14.44 11.59
C ALA A 298 -6.85 -14.98 11.77
N PHE A 299 -6.74 -16.17 12.35
CA PHE A 299 -5.49 -16.90 12.53
C PHE A 299 -5.37 -17.99 11.46
N GLY A 300 -4.30 -17.95 10.69
CA GLY A 300 -3.93 -18.96 9.70
C GLY A 300 -2.81 -19.87 10.21
N GLY A 301 -2.89 -21.16 9.92
CA GLY A 301 -1.90 -22.17 10.30
C GLY A 301 -1.95 -23.39 9.38
N LYS A 302 -1.03 -24.35 9.55
CA LYS A 302 -0.98 -25.53 8.65
C LYS A 302 -2.18 -26.46 8.81
N ARG A 303 -2.86 -26.40 9.96
CA ARG A 303 -3.89 -27.37 10.37
C ARG A 303 -5.32 -26.89 10.09
N ALA A 304 -5.61 -25.61 10.36
CA ALA A 304 -6.91 -24.99 10.12
C ALA A 304 -6.80 -23.47 10.27
N GLU A 305 -7.69 -22.73 9.62
CA GLU A 305 -7.94 -21.32 9.93
C GLU A 305 -8.91 -21.22 11.12
N ARG A 306 -8.64 -20.28 12.01
CA ARG A 306 -9.48 -19.97 13.18
C ARG A 306 -9.87 -18.50 13.14
N MET A 307 -11.14 -18.23 13.34
CA MET A 307 -11.65 -16.86 13.47
C MET A 307 -12.18 -16.67 14.89
N ILE A 308 -11.74 -15.60 15.54
CA ILE A 308 -12.18 -15.21 16.88
C ILE A 308 -12.77 -13.81 16.77
N GLU A 309 -13.95 -13.62 17.34
CA GLU A 309 -14.72 -12.38 17.27
C GLU A 309 -14.99 -11.84 18.67
N PHE A 310 -14.78 -10.54 18.85
CA PHE A 310 -15.11 -9.80 20.07
C PHE A 310 -16.08 -8.67 19.74
N ASP A 311 -17.23 -8.68 20.42
CA ASP A 311 -18.19 -7.57 20.37
C ASP A 311 -17.85 -6.53 21.42
N LEU A 312 -17.64 -5.30 20.96
CA LEU A 312 -17.32 -4.14 21.77
C LEU A 312 -18.55 -3.23 21.83
N PRO A 313 -19.30 -3.21 22.95
CA PRO A 313 -20.50 -2.38 23.04
C PRO A 313 -20.17 -0.88 22.97
N PRO A 314 -21.11 -0.04 22.50
CA PRO A 314 -20.95 1.40 22.55
C PRO A 314 -20.85 1.90 24.00
N GLY A 315 -20.08 2.96 24.20
CA GLY A 315 -19.92 3.65 25.47
C GLY A 315 -18.50 4.16 25.68
N ASP A 316 -18.38 5.26 26.41
CA ASP A 316 -17.08 5.82 26.83
C ASP A 316 -16.52 5.16 28.11
N ALA A 317 -17.27 4.21 28.67
CA ALA A 317 -16.86 3.50 29.88
C ALA A 317 -15.83 2.40 29.51
N PRO A 318 -14.78 2.21 30.34
CA PRO A 318 -13.85 1.11 30.13
C PRO A 318 -14.57 -0.23 30.11
N ILE A 319 -14.21 -1.06 29.13
CA ILE A 319 -14.67 -2.45 29.04
C ILE A 319 -13.60 -3.31 29.69
N ALA A 320 -13.99 -4.11 30.68
CA ALA A 320 -13.15 -5.15 31.25
C ALA A 320 -14.01 -6.41 31.36
N SER A 321 -13.92 -7.28 30.36
CA SER A 321 -14.63 -8.56 30.32
C SER A 321 -13.64 -9.71 30.17
N GLN A 322 -14.14 -10.95 30.18
CA GLN A 322 -13.29 -12.12 30.09
C GLN A 322 -12.56 -12.13 28.74
N GLY A 323 -11.24 -11.91 28.76
CA GLY A 323 -10.41 -11.96 27.56
C GLY A 323 -10.14 -10.63 26.87
N ILE A 324 -10.77 -9.52 27.28
CA ILE A 324 -10.65 -8.23 26.59
C ILE A 324 -10.77 -7.02 27.53
N GLY A 325 -9.91 -6.02 27.30
CA GLY A 325 -9.85 -4.75 28.01
C GLY A 325 -9.85 -3.60 27.00
N VAL A 326 -10.72 -2.61 27.16
CA VAL A 326 -10.79 -1.43 26.29
C VAL A 326 -10.93 -0.16 27.12
N ASP A 327 -9.99 0.77 26.97
CA ASP A 327 -10.10 2.13 27.51
C ASP A 327 -9.34 3.12 26.61
N ARG A 328 -8.00 3.11 26.65
CA ARG A 328 -7.14 3.92 25.78
C ARG A 328 -6.55 3.12 24.63
N VAL A 329 -6.39 1.82 24.87
CA VAL A 329 -5.95 0.80 23.94
C VAL A 329 -6.94 -0.37 24.01
N ILE A 330 -6.84 -1.30 23.07
CA ILE A 330 -7.54 -2.59 23.15
C ILE A 330 -6.51 -3.64 23.55
N GLU A 331 -6.77 -4.38 24.62
CA GLU A 331 -5.93 -5.48 25.11
C GLU A 331 -6.73 -6.77 25.09
N LEU A 332 -6.09 -7.86 24.69
CA LEU A 332 -6.70 -9.17 24.51
C LEU A 332 -5.84 -10.25 25.15
N VAL A 333 -6.51 -11.25 25.71
CA VAL A 333 -5.91 -12.52 26.07
C VAL A 333 -6.73 -13.65 25.46
N ILE A 334 -6.06 -14.51 24.69
CA ILE A 334 -6.67 -15.59 23.94
C ILE A 334 -6.01 -16.90 24.39
N GLY A 335 -6.82 -17.90 24.73
CA GLY A 335 -6.30 -19.24 24.99
C GLY A 335 -5.68 -19.79 23.71
N ALA A 336 -4.44 -20.23 23.75
CA ALA A 336 -3.75 -20.49 22.50
C ALA A 336 -4.20 -21.79 21.78
N TYR A 337 -5.00 -22.64 22.45
CA TYR A 337 -5.79 -23.69 21.78
C TYR A 337 -6.88 -23.11 20.84
N GLU A 338 -7.37 -21.90 21.11
CA GLU A 338 -8.37 -21.20 20.29
C GLU A 338 -7.74 -20.66 19.00
N VAL A 339 -6.45 -20.32 19.06
CA VAL A 339 -5.65 -19.84 17.92
C VAL A 339 -5.35 -20.97 16.91
N GLY A 340 -5.32 -22.22 17.36
CA GLY A 340 -5.13 -23.39 16.48
C GLY A 340 -3.70 -23.65 16.01
N LEU A 341 -2.70 -23.07 16.70
CA LEU A 341 -1.26 -23.24 16.43
C LEU A 341 -0.59 -24.03 17.56
N ALA A 342 0.35 -24.93 17.22
CA ALA A 342 1.15 -25.66 18.20
C ALA A 342 2.48 -24.94 18.54
N ALA A 343 3.13 -25.34 19.65
CA ALA A 343 4.47 -24.86 19.99
C ALA A 343 5.46 -25.08 18.84
N GLY A 344 6.27 -24.06 18.53
CA GLY A 344 7.19 -24.08 17.38
C GLY A 344 6.52 -23.96 16.00
N GLU A 345 5.19 -23.88 15.94
CA GLU A 345 4.47 -23.68 14.68
C GLU A 345 4.46 -22.21 14.28
N SER A 346 4.59 -21.95 12.99
CA SER A 346 4.37 -20.64 12.39
C SER A 346 2.93 -20.48 11.95
N GLY A 347 2.37 -19.30 12.17
CA GLY A 347 1.05 -18.93 11.72
C GLY A 347 1.01 -17.50 11.19
N SER A 348 -0.19 -17.09 10.82
CA SER A 348 -0.48 -15.75 10.33
C SER A 348 -1.66 -15.15 11.08
N LEU A 349 -1.69 -13.83 11.22
CA LEU A 349 -2.77 -13.09 11.87
C LEU A 349 -3.22 -11.93 10.99
N GLU A 350 -4.50 -11.89 10.66
CA GLU A 350 -5.17 -10.73 10.09
C GLU A 350 -6.22 -10.22 11.07
N LEU A 351 -6.27 -8.90 11.24
CA LEU A 351 -7.19 -8.23 12.12
C LEU A 351 -8.13 -7.34 11.32
N GLN A 352 -9.41 -7.38 11.68
CA GLN A 352 -10.45 -6.52 11.14
C GLN A 352 -11.24 -5.90 12.30
N LEU A 353 -11.19 -4.58 12.43
CA LEU A 353 -11.97 -3.80 13.39
C LEU A 353 -13.09 -3.06 12.64
N GLU A 354 -14.33 -3.49 12.86
CA GLU A 354 -15.54 -2.89 12.27
C GLU A 354 -16.18 -1.94 13.27
N LEU A 355 -16.29 -0.65 12.93
CA LEU A 355 -16.91 0.38 13.76
C LEU A 355 -18.30 0.72 13.20
N GLY A 356 -19.35 0.40 13.96
CA GLY A 356 -20.74 0.55 13.50
C GLY A 356 -21.00 -0.11 12.14
N ASP A 357 -21.88 0.47 11.32
CA ASP A 357 -22.38 -0.17 10.10
C ASP A 357 -21.50 0.05 8.84
N LEU A 358 -20.41 0.84 8.90
CA LEU A 358 -19.80 1.40 7.67
C LEU A 358 -18.27 1.51 7.63
N LYS A 359 -17.53 1.37 8.74
CA LYS A 359 -16.06 1.55 8.74
C LYS A 359 -15.34 0.29 9.16
N THR A 360 -14.43 -0.18 8.30
CA THR A 360 -13.61 -1.35 8.56
C THR A 360 -12.13 -0.96 8.53
N HIS A 361 -11.44 -1.17 9.64
CA HIS A 361 -10.00 -1.01 9.74
C HIS A 361 -9.34 -2.39 9.67
N ARG A 362 -8.40 -2.58 8.72
CA ARG A 362 -7.64 -3.83 8.59
C ARG A 362 -6.19 -3.64 9.00
N PHE A 363 -5.64 -4.65 9.66
CA PHE A 363 -4.25 -4.65 10.12
C PHE A 363 -3.61 -6.05 10.08
N PRO A 364 -2.38 -6.18 9.58
CA PRO A 364 -1.63 -5.16 8.82
C PRO A 364 -2.33 -4.82 7.50
N ALA A 365 -2.07 -3.62 6.97
CA ALA A 365 -2.71 -3.17 5.72
C ALA A 365 -2.27 -3.99 4.47
N GLY A 366 -1.21 -4.79 4.59
CA GLY A 366 -0.59 -5.56 3.50
C GLY A 366 -0.86 -7.05 3.48
N GLY A 367 -1.91 -7.48 4.18
CA GLY A 367 -2.18 -8.88 4.42
C GLY A 367 -1.64 -9.37 5.77
N PRO A 368 -1.75 -10.67 6.03
CA PRO A 368 -1.66 -11.22 7.37
C PRO A 368 -0.22 -11.19 7.92
N PHE A 369 -0.08 -10.74 9.17
CA PHE A 369 1.18 -10.72 9.92
C PHE A 369 1.65 -12.15 10.22
N ARG A 370 2.88 -12.51 9.84
CA ARG A 370 3.44 -13.85 10.12
C ARG A 370 4.24 -13.86 11.43
N PHE A 371 4.04 -14.89 12.24
CA PHE A 371 4.76 -15.10 13.51
C PHE A 371 4.94 -16.61 13.79
N SER A 372 5.78 -16.95 14.78
CA SER A 372 5.91 -18.31 15.29
C SER A 372 5.71 -18.38 16.80
N LEU A 373 5.14 -19.48 17.30
CA LEU A 373 5.11 -19.74 18.73
C LEU A 373 6.48 -20.28 19.18
N PRO A 374 7.00 -19.88 20.36
CA PRO A 374 8.28 -20.37 20.84
C PRO A 374 8.27 -21.90 21.02
N ALA A 375 9.33 -22.56 20.58
CA ALA A 375 9.53 -24.00 20.79
C ALA A 375 10.05 -24.27 22.21
N GLY A 376 9.49 -25.26 22.92
CA GLY A 376 10.08 -25.76 24.16
C GLY A 376 9.73 -24.98 25.44
N SER A 377 8.56 -24.35 25.52
CA SER A 377 8.00 -24.01 26.83
C SER A 377 7.35 -25.26 27.41
N PRO A 378 7.71 -25.71 28.64
CA PRO A 378 7.02 -26.81 29.32
C PRO A 378 5.49 -26.61 29.41
N GLU A 379 5.05 -25.35 29.35
CA GLU A 379 3.65 -24.95 29.41
C GLU A 379 2.94 -25.07 28.04
N LEU A 380 3.69 -25.04 26.93
CA LEU A 380 3.19 -25.15 25.54
C LEU A 380 3.32 -26.57 24.96
N ASP A 381 4.25 -27.38 25.46
CA ASP A 381 4.47 -28.75 24.99
C ASP A 381 3.42 -29.76 25.51
N SER A 382 2.56 -29.34 26.45
CA SER A 382 1.47 -30.15 27.03
C SER A 382 0.17 -30.14 26.19
N TRP A 383 0.21 -29.59 24.98
CA TRP A 383 -0.97 -29.18 24.20
C TRP A 383 -1.56 -30.25 23.30
N MET A 384 -0.97 -31.44 23.27
CA MET A 384 -1.56 -32.61 22.63
C MET A 384 -1.48 -33.81 23.56
N VAL A 385 -2.39 -33.84 24.53
CA VAL A 385 -3.03 -35.08 24.97
C VAL A 385 -4.52 -34.94 24.74
#